data_AF-A0A1F8NKW2-F1
#
_entry.id   AF-A0A1F8NKW2-F1
#
_cell.length_a   1.000
_cell.length_b   1.000
_cell.length_c   1.000
_cell.angle_alpha   90.00
_cell.angle_beta   90.00
_cell.angle_gamma   90.00
#
_symmetry.space_group_name_H-M   'P 1'
#
loop_
_entity.id
_entity.type
_entity.pdbx_description
1 polymer ?
#
loop_
_entity_poly.entity_id
_entity_poly.type
_entity_poly.pdbx_seq_one_letter_code
_entity_poly.pdbx_strand_id
1 'polypeptide(L)'
;MSKLVCVNCEVEYRAKTNGVLVIETASFGAYKVWQADLLECPVCLNKIVGGFANIPLRQDHYKPDFPEWLEKAKQEAPLVIYDNEVRRG
;
A
#
# COMPACT_ATOMS: atom_id res chain seq x y z
N MET A 1 16.46 -1.90 8.97
CA MET A 1 15.19 -1.21 8.65
C MET A 1 15.42 0.28 8.70
N SER A 2 14.96 1.02 7.70
CA SER A 2 14.99 2.48 7.72
C SER A 2 13.95 3.01 8.69
N LYS A 3 14.27 4.05 9.46
CA LYS A 3 13.30 4.75 10.31
C LYS A 3 12.39 5.62 9.44
N LEU A 4 11.09 5.64 9.74
CA LEU A 4 10.11 6.49 9.07
C LEU A 4 9.68 7.60 10.03
N VAL A 5 10.10 8.84 9.75
CA VAL A 5 9.89 10.00 10.62
C VAL A 5 8.96 10.99 9.92
N CYS A 6 8.00 11.53 10.66
CA CYS A 6 7.16 12.62 10.19
C CYS A 6 7.96 13.93 10.22
N VAL A 7 8.24 14.52 9.05
CA VAL A 7 9.02 15.76 8.95
C VAL A 7 8.35 16.93 9.67
N ASN A 8 7.01 16.99 9.66
CA ASN A 8 6.28 18.12 10.27
C ASN A 8 6.24 18.05 11.80
N CYS A 9 6.31 16.85 12.38
CA CYS A 9 6.14 16.65 13.83
C CYS A 9 7.40 16.11 14.51
N GLU A 10 8.45 15.80 13.75
CA GLU A 10 9.75 15.30 14.23
C GLU A 10 9.64 14.04 15.10
N VAL A 11 8.65 13.19 14.82
CA VAL A 11 8.40 11.92 15.54
C VAL A 11 8.34 10.74 14.58
N GLU A 12 8.71 9.56 15.08
CA GLU A 12 8.59 8.30 14.33
C GLU A 12 7.13 7.92 14.11
N TYR A 13 6.80 7.48 12.89
CA TYR A 13 5.49 6.89 12.59
C TYR A 13 5.28 5.59 13.36
N ARG A 14 4.03 5.30 13.73
CA ARG A 14 3.66 4.04 14.40
C ARG A 14 2.75 3.21 13.52
N ALA A 15 2.84 1.88 13.65
CA ALA A 15 1.90 0.99 13.00
C ALA A 15 0.47 1.25 13.48
N LYS A 16 -0.41 1.60 12.54
CA LYS A 16 -1.86 1.70 12.76
C LYS A 16 -2.55 0.40 12.39
N THR A 17 -2.13 -0.20 11.27
CA THR A 17 -2.65 -1.49 10.79
C THR A 17 -1.52 -2.23 10.12
N ASN A 18 -1.22 -3.44 10.61
CA ASN A 18 -0.22 -4.30 10.00
C ASN A 18 -0.85 -5.15 8.90
N GLY A 19 -0.08 -5.46 7.86
CA GLY A 19 -0.48 -6.40 6.81
C GLY A 19 -1.62 -5.92 5.92
N VAL A 20 -1.65 -4.62 5.60
CA VAL A 20 -2.58 -4.08 4.60
C VAL A 20 -2.20 -4.55 3.19
N LEU A 21 -3.20 -4.66 2.33
CA LEU A 21 -2.98 -4.87 0.90
C LEU A 21 -2.86 -3.53 0.20
N VAL A 22 -1.82 -3.40 -0.63
CA VAL A 22 -1.58 -2.21 -1.43
C VAL A 22 -1.74 -2.56 -2.90
N ILE A 23 -2.77 -2.01 -3.54
CA ILE A 23 -2.96 -2.12 -4.98
C ILE A 23 -2.18 -1.00 -5.65
N GLU A 24 -1.23 -1.39 -6.47
CA GLU A 24 -0.54 -0.49 -7.37
C GLU A 24 -1.25 -0.48 -8.73
N THR A 25 -1.67 0.70 -9.16
CA THR A 25 -2.36 0.90 -10.44
C THR A 25 -1.49 1.70 -11.41
N ALA A 26 -1.73 1.48 -12.71
CA ALA A 26 -1.22 2.27 -13.82
C ALA A 26 -2.39 2.65 -14.75
N SER A 27 -2.11 3.31 -15.88
CA SER A 27 -3.10 3.68 -16.91
C SER A 27 -4.05 2.55 -17.35
N PHE A 28 -3.62 1.29 -17.29
CA PHE A 28 -4.41 0.11 -17.67
C PHE A 28 -5.09 -0.60 -16.47
N GLY A 29 -4.99 -0.04 -15.26
CA GLY A 29 -5.63 -0.55 -14.05
C GLY A 29 -4.66 -1.18 -13.03
N ALA A 30 -5.20 -1.99 -12.13
CA ALA A 30 -4.45 -2.68 -11.09
C ALA A 30 -3.50 -3.72 -11.70
N TYR A 31 -2.22 -3.65 -11.34
CA TYR A 31 -1.20 -4.49 -11.98
C TYR A 31 -0.26 -5.22 -11.02
N LYS A 32 -0.12 -4.71 -9.78
CA LYS A 32 0.54 -5.39 -8.66
C LYS A 32 -0.25 -5.23 -7.38
N VAL A 33 -0.15 -6.23 -6.52
CA VAL A 33 -0.66 -6.20 -5.15
C VAL A 33 0.47 -6.54 -4.19
N TRP A 34 0.69 -5.67 -3.22
CA TRP A 34 1.73 -5.80 -2.21
C TRP A 34 1.14 -6.01 -0.83
N GLN A 35 1.93 -6.62 0.05
CA GLN A 35 1.70 -6.56 1.49
C GLN A 35 2.58 -5.47 2.09
N ALA A 36 2.01 -4.64 2.96
CA ALA A 36 2.70 -3.56 3.65
C ALA A 36 1.98 -3.23 4.96
N ASP A 37 2.42 -2.18 5.65
CA ASP A 37 1.77 -1.67 6.86
C ASP A 37 1.27 -0.23 6.64
N LEU A 38 0.08 0.06 7.18
CA LEU A 38 -0.44 1.42 7.31
C LEU A 38 0.14 2.04 8.58
N LEU A 39 0.89 3.11 8.40
CA LEU A 39 1.57 3.82 9.47
C LEU A 39 0.91 5.19 9.68
N GLU A 40 0.84 5.64 10.94
CA GLU A 40 0.24 6.91 11.32
C GLU A 40 1.18 7.71 12.23
N CYS A 41 1.28 9.01 11.98
CA CYS A 41 1.99 9.92 12.87
C CYS A 41 1.15 10.09 14.16
N PRO A 42 1.70 9.86 15.36
CA PRO A 42 0.93 9.95 16.60
C PRO A 42 0.54 11.39 16.99
N VAL A 43 1.05 12.41 16.27
CA VAL A 43 0.81 13.84 16.56
C VAL A 43 -0.17 14.43 15.55
N CYS A 44 0.17 14.46 14.27
CA CYS A 44 -0.68 15.08 13.23
C CYS A 44 -1.64 14.11 12.53
N LEU A 45 -1.60 12.83 12.88
CA LEU A 45 -2.45 11.77 12.29
C LEU A 45 -2.28 11.59 10.77
N ASN A 46 -1.25 12.19 10.17
CA ASN A 46 -0.89 11.91 8.79
C ASN A 46 -0.57 10.41 8.63
N LYS A 47 -0.96 9.83 7.50
CA LYS A 47 -0.80 8.40 7.22
C LYS A 47 0.10 8.18 6.02
N ILE A 48 0.90 7.13 6.09
CA ILE A 48 1.71 6.63 4.98
C ILE A 48 1.60 5.11 4.93
N VAL A 49 1.92 4.53 3.78
CA VAL A 49 2.17 3.09 3.66
C VAL A 49 3.66 2.87 3.63
N GLY A 50 4.15 1.92 4.44
CA GLY A 50 5.56 1.57 4.52
C GLY A 50 5.75 0.09 4.83
N GLY A 51 7.01 -0.36 4.86
CA GLY A 51 7.30 -1.77 5.16
C GLY A 51 6.83 -2.75 4.09
N PHE A 52 6.85 -2.34 2.82
CA PHE A 52 6.52 -3.23 1.70
C PHE A 52 7.34 -4.52 1.76
N ALA A 53 6.68 -5.65 1.54
CA ALA A 53 7.34 -6.94 1.38
C ALA A 53 8.36 -6.89 0.22
N ASN A 54 9.40 -7.72 0.31
CA ASN A 54 10.47 -7.76 -0.71
C ASN A 54 9.97 -8.17 -2.10
N ILE A 55 8.84 -8.88 -2.16
CA ILE A 55 8.18 -9.30 -3.40
C ILE A 55 6.68 -8.98 -3.30
N PRO A 56 6.04 -8.60 -4.41
CA PRO A 56 4.60 -8.42 -4.43
C PRO A 56 3.90 -9.76 -4.18
N LEU A 57 2.75 -9.70 -3.51
CA LEU A 57 1.86 -10.85 -3.34
C LEU A 57 1.33 -11.32 -4.70
N ARG A 58 1.09 -10.38 -5.62
CA ARG A 58 0.68 -10.67 -7.00
C ARG A 58 1.22 -9.64 -7.98
N GLN A 59 1.70 -10.06 -9.16
CA GLN A 59 2.29 -9.15 -10.17
C GLN A 59 1.99 -9.50 -11.64
N ASP A 60 1.16 -10.50 -11.86
CA ASP A 60 0.80 -11.09 -13.15
C ASP A 60 -0.68 -10.87 -13.43
N HIS A 61 -1.03 -9.58 -13.46
CA HIS A 61 -2.33 -9.05 -13.82
C HIS A 61 -2.86 -9.48 -15.20
N TYR A 62 -1.99 -10.02 -16.05
CA TYR A 62 -2.37 -10.60 -17.34
C TYR A 62 -3.03 -11.98 -17.21
N LYS A 63 -3.02 -12.60 -16.04
CA LYS A 63 -3.66 -13.90 -15.81
C LYS A 63 -5.18 -13.74 -15.70
N PRO A 64 -5.99 -14.62 -16.33
CA PRO A 64 -7.44 -14.47 -16.36
C PRO A 64 -8.14 -14.46 -14.98
N ASP A 65 -7.54 -15.11 -13.98
CA ASP A 65 -8.05 -15.20 -12.61
C ASP A 65 -7.74 -13.96 -11.76
N PHE A 66 -6.87 -13.06 -12.23
CA PHE A 66 -6.44 -11.90 -11.45
C PHE A 66 -7.60 -10.99 -11.00
N PRO A 67 -8.60 -10.65 -11.85
CA PRO A 67 -9.72 -9.81 -11.41
C PRO A 67 -10.54 -10.46 -10.29
N GLU A 68 -10.84 -11.75 -10.41
CA GLU A 68 -11.61 -12.48 -9.39
C GLU A 68 -10.83 -12.56 -8.07
N TRP A 69 -9.54 -12.86 -8.14
CA TRP A 69 -8.67 -12.88 -6.97
C TRP A 69 -8.61 -11.50 -6.30
N LEU A 70 -8.50 -10.43 -7.08
CA LEU A 70 -8.44 -9.06 -6.57
C LEU A 70 -9.73 -8.66 -5.83
N GLU A 71 -10.89 -9.02 -6.36
CA GLU A 71 -12.18 -8.76 -5.70
C GLU A 71 -12.32 -9.50 -4.37
N LYS A 72 -11.83 -10.75 -4.28
CA LYS A 72 -11.77 -11.49 -3.00
C LYS A 72 -10.82 -10.82 -2.02
N ALA A 73 -9.62 -10.46 -2.47
CA ALA A 73 -8.61 -9.82 -1.65
C ALA A 73 -9.10 -8.49 -1.03
N LYS A 74 -9.89 -7.70 -1.77
CA LYS A 74 -10.52 -6.46 -1.28
C LYS A 74 -11.51 -6.68 -0.13
N GLN A 75 -12.06 -7.88 0.02
CA GLN A 75 -13.03 -8.22 1.07
C GLN A 75 -12.36 -8.75 2.34
N GLU A 76 -11.13 -9.26 2.22
CA GLU A 76 -10.44 -10.00 3.30
C GLU A 76 -9.48 -9.12 4.11
N ALA A 77 -9.00 -8.00 3.55
CA ALA A 77 -8.00 -7.16 4.20
C ALA A 77 -8.23 -5.65 3.96
N PRO A 78 -7.80 -4.78 4.90
CA PRO A 78 -7.76 -3.35 4.67
C PRO A 78 -6.89 -3.01 3.45
N LEU A 79 -7.35 -2.06 2.65
CA LEU A 79 -6.82 -1.78 1.33
C LEU A 79 -6.31 -0.33 1.21
N VAL A 80 -5.17 -0.16 0.55
CA VAL A 80 -4.70 1.13 0.02
C VAL A 80 -4.51 1.01 -1.48
N ILE A 81 -4.99 1.98 -2.24
CA ILE A 81 -4.80 2.06 -3.69
C ILE A 81 -3.94 3.28 -3.98
N TYR A 82 -2.87 3.11 -4.75
CA TYR A 82 -2.11 4.24 -5.27
C TYR A 82 -1.79 4.04 -6.75
N ASP A 83 -1.74 5.16 -7.46
CA ASP A 83 -1.42 5.24 -8.87
C ASP A 83 0.06 5.59 -9.02
N ASN A 84 0.81 4.74 -9.74
CA ASN A 84 2.25 4.91 -9.92
C ASN A 84 2.63 5.89 -11.05
N GLU A 85 1.65 6.33 -11.84
CA GLU A 85 1.82 7.28 -12.95
C GLU A 85 1.40 8.70 -12.56
N VAL A 86 0.66 8.87 -11.45
CA VAL A 86 0.25 10.21 -10.97
C VAL A 86 1.47 10.99 -10.48
N ARG A 87 2.01 11.82 -11.37
CA ARG A 87 2.88 12.94 -11.00
C ARG A 87 2.00 14.10 -10.58
N ARG A 88 1.88 14.34 -9.27
CA ARG A 88 1.39 15.64 -8.79
C ARG A 88 2.48 16.67 -9.08
N GLY A 89 2.21 17.57 -10.03
CA GLY A 89 3.10 18.65 -10.44
C GLY A 89 3.34 19.67 -9.34
#